data_AF-A0A1Y4SA05-F1
#
_entry.id   AF-A0A1Y4SA05-F1
#
_cell.length_a   1.000
_cell.length_b   1.000
_cell.length_c   1.000
_cell.angle_alpha   90.00
_cell.angle_beta   90.00
_cell.angle_gamma   90.00
#
_symmetry.space_group_name_H-M   'P 1'
#
loop_
_entity.id
_entity.type
_entity.pdbx_description
1 polymer ?
#
loop_
_entity_poly.entity_id
_entity_poly.type
_entity_poly.pdbx_seq_one_letter_code
_entity_poly.pdbx_strand_id
1 'polypeptide(L)'
;MKTRNPFSHLTLEERRIILTGITNGSTKTAIAQTIGKDKSTVGKEIKLHRALTHKCKMPLECNHYKKCVYGRQCTPDCPEYSPFHCSRRDRSPGACNGCSNWSRCRFDKYQ
;
A
#
# COMPACT_ATOMS: atom_id res chain seq x y z
N MET A 1 1.84 33.03 -10.69
CA MET A 1 1.76 31.67 -10.12
C MET A 1 0.53 31.59 -9.21
N LYS A 2 -0.43 30.67 -9.45
CA LYS A 2 -1.55 30.49 -8.52
C LYS A 2 -0.99 29.88 -7.22
N THR A 3 -1.06 30.61 -6.13
CA THR A 3 -0.76 30.10 -4.78
C THR A 3 -1.80 29.03 -4.45
N ARG A 4 -1.43 27.75 -4.61
CA ARG A 4 -2.31 26.64 -4.27
C ARG A 4 -2.30 26.48 -2.74
N ASN A 5 -3.46 26.64 -2.12
CA ASN A 5 -3.60 26.40 -0.69
C ASN A 5 -3.35 24.91 -0.42
N PRO A 6 -2.34 24.54 0.39
CA PRO A 6 -2.04 23.14 0.69
C PRO A 6 -3.19 22.44 1.44
N PHE A 7 -4.07 23.20 2.09
CA PHE A 7 -5.22 22.71 2.85
C PHE A 7 -6.50 22.55 2.02
N SER A 8 -6.50 22.90 0.73
CA SER A 8 -7.67 22.66 -0.12
C SER A 8 -7.86 21.16 -0.43
N HIS A 9 -9.11 20.78 -0.72
CA HIS A 9 -9.44 19.43 -1.19
C HIS A 9 -8.65 19.05 -2.45
N LEU A 10 -8.37 17.76 -2.60
CA LEU A 10 -7.76 17.20 -3.80
C LEU A 10 -8.74 17.28 -4.97
N THR A 11 -8.26 17.82 -6.07
CA THR A 11 -8.94 17.83 -7.37
C THR A 11 -8.84 16.47 -8.06
N LEU A 12 -9.70 16.23 -9.05
CA LEU A 12 -9.64 15.00 -9.86
C LEU A 12 -8.29 14.83 -10.57
N GLU A 13 -7.70 15.92 -11.06
CA GLU A 13 -6.39 15.89 -11.72
C GLU A 13 -5.27 15.52 -10.74
N GLU A 14 -5.28 16.05 -9.51
CA GLU A 14 -4.32 15.66 -8.48
C GLU A 14 -4.46 14.18 -8.11
N ARG A 15 -5.69 13.66 -8.06
CA ARG A 15 -5.95 12.22 -7.85
C ARG A 15 -5.39 11.36 -8.98
N ARG A 16 -5.52 11.80 -10.23
CA ARG A 16 -4.91 11.13 -11.40
C ARG A 16 -3.39 11.11 -11.29
N ILE A 17 -2.78 12.23 -10.89
CA ILE A 17 -1.32 12.32 -10.66
C ILE A 17 -0.89 11.36 -9.55
N ILE A 18 -1.65 11.26 -8.45
CA ILE A 18 -1.39 10.29 -7.37
C ILE A 18 -1.42 8.86 -7.92
N LEU A 19 -2.44 8.48 -8.70
CA LEU A 19 -2.55 7.15 -9.31
C LEU A 19 -1.35 6.81 -10.22
N THR A 20 -0.96 7.74 -11.09
CA THR A 20 0.22 7.58 -11.95
C THR A 20 1.50 7.43 -11.11
N GLY A 21 1.66 8.24 -10.07
CA GLY A 21 2.80 8.17 -9.15
C GLY A 21 2.91 6.82 -8.44
N ILE A 22 1.79 6.27 -7.95
CA ILE A 22 1.76 4.93 -7.32
C ILE A 22 2.18 3.86 -8.35
N THR A 23 1.63 3.93 -9.56
CA THR A 23 1.90 2.97 -10.64
C THR A 23 3.37 2.99 -11.03
N ASN A 24 3.98 4.17 -11.08
CA ASN A 24 5.42 4.34 -11.34
C ASN A 24 6.31 4.03 -10.12
N GLY A 25 5.73 3.73 -8.96
CA GLY A 25 6.47 3.45 -7.73
C GLY A 25 7.09 4.67 -7.07
N SER A 26 6.64 5.88 -7.38
CA SER A 26 7.10 7.12 -6.76
C SER A 26 6.81 7.12 -5.25
N THR A 27 7.67 7.79 -4.49
CA THR A 27 7.45 7.93 -3.04
C THR A 27 6.28 8.89 -2.76
N LYS A 28 5.58 8.72 -1.63
CA LYS A 28 4.52 9.66 -1.21
C LYS A 28 5.03 11.10 -1.18
N THR A 29 6.27 11.31 -0.75
CA THR A 29 6.91 12.63 -0.70
C THR A 29 7.08 13.22 -2.10
N ALA A 30 7.58 12.44 -3.07
CA ALA A 30 7.72 12.91 -4.44
C ALA A 30 6.37 13.26 -5.08
N ILE A 31 5.35 12.40 -4.87
CA ILE A 31 3.98 12.67 -5.35
C ILE A 31 3.44 13.96 -4.74
N ALA A 32 3.63 14.14 -3.44
CA ALA A 32 3.18 15.32 -2.70
C ALA A 32 3.84 16.61 -3.18
N GLN A 33 5.16 16.57 -3.47
CA GLN A 33 5.90 17.68 -4.06
C GLN A 33 5.34 18.06 -5.45
N THR A 34 5.01 17.07 -6.29
CA THR A 34 4.46 17.31 -7.63
C THR A 34 3.10 18.04 -7.59
N ILE A 35 2.22 17.68 -6.66
CA ILE A 35 0.89 18.30 -6.55
C ILE A 35 0.86 19.54 -5.63
N GLY A 36 1.93 19.80 -4.87
CA GLY A 36 2.00 20.90 -3.91
C GLY A 36 1.14 20.67 -2.66
N LYS A 37 1.09 19.43 -2.17
CA LYS A 37 0.33 19.01 -0.97
C LYS A 37 1.25 18.39 0.08
N ASP A 38 0.72 18.14 1.27
CA ASP A 38 1.44 17.39 2.30
C ASP A 38 1.47 15.88 2.00
N LYS A 39 2.55 15.20 2.41
CA LYS A 39 2.70 13.74 2.24
C LYS A 39 1.60 12.94 2.95
N SER A 40 1.06 13.47 4.06
CA SER A 40 -0.01 12.81 4.81
C SER A 40 -1.33 12.88 4.04
N THR A 41 -1.59 13.95 3.28
CA THR A 41 -2.75 14.07 2.39
C THR A 41 -2.71 12.98 1.31
N VAL A 42 -1.57 12.82 0.64
CA VAL A 42 -1.37 11.73 -0.33
C VAL A 42 -1.54 10.36 0.34
N GLY A 43 -0.98 10.18 1.53
CA GLY A 43 -1.11 8.91 2.27
C GLY A 43 -2.55 8.56 2.66
N LYS A 44 -3.33 9.55 3.12
CA LYS A 44 -4.75 9.39 3.45
C LYS A 44 -5.56 9.08 2.21
N GLU A 45 -5.31 9.80 1.11
CA GLU A 45 -5.99 9.57 -0.17
C GLU A 45 -5.79 8.13 -0.66
N ILE A 46 -4.55 7.63 -0.63
CA ILE A 46 -4.22 6.26 -1.04
C ILE A 46 -4.88 5.24 -0.11
N LYS A 47 -4.83 5.45 1.21
CA LYS A 47 -5.44 4.54 2.17
C LYS A 47 -6.97 4.48 2.03
N LEU A 48 -7.60 5.61 1.72
CA LEU A 48 -9.04 5.74 1.55
C LEU A 48 -9.54 5.05 0.28
N HIS A 49 -8.79 5.13 -0.82
CA HIS A 49 -9.24 4.65 -2.13
C HIS A 49 -8.66 3.30 -2.56
N ARG A 50 -7.61 2.79 -1.89
CA ARG A 50 -7.10 1.45 -2.18
C ARG A 50 -8.14 0.41 -1.78
N ALA A 51 -8.40 -0.56 -2.66
CA ALA A 51 -9.27 -1.69 -2.40
C ALA A 51 -8.46 -2.98 -2.38
N LEU A 52 -8.92 -3.98 -1.63
CA LEU A 52 -8.35 -5.33 -1.69
C LEU A 52 -8.71 -5.94 -3.05
N THR A 53 -7.73 -6.11 -3.93
CA THR A 53 -7.93 -6.67 -5.28
C THR A 53 -7.58 -8.15 -5.37
N HIS A 54 -6.75 -8.64 -4.46
CA HIS A 54 -6.41 -10.06 -4.40
C HIS A 54 -6.29 -10.48 -2.94
N LYS A 55 -7.15 -11.41 -2.51
CA LYS A 55 -7.10 -12.03 -1.19
C LYS A 55 -6.15 -13.24 -1.22
N CYS A 56 -5.23 -13.29 -0.26
CA CYS A 56 -4.40 -14.44 0.01
C CYS A 56 -5.28 -15.66 0.36
N LYS A 57 -4.91 -16.85 -0.15
CA LYS A 57 -5.61 -18.11 0.17
C LYS A 57 -5.26 -18.65 1.57
N MET A 58 -4.27 -18.08 2.24
CA MET A 58 -3.88 -18.54 3.57
C MET A 58 -4.96 -18.14 4.60
N PRO A 59 -5.27 -18.99 5.59
CA PRO A 59 -6.23 -18.66 6.64
C PRO A 59 -5.84 -17.39 7.43
N LEU A 60 -4.53 -17.18 7.60
CA LEU A 60 -3.95 -16.03 8.27
C LEU A 60 -2.66 -15.60 7.54
N GLU A 61 -2.48 -14.29 7.33
CA GLU A 61 -1.29 -13.73 6.68
C GLU A 61 -0.06 -13.75 7.61
N CYS A 62 0.49 -14.95 7.83
CA CYS A 62 1.69 -15.16 8.61
C CYS A 62 2.94 -15.18 7.71
N ASN A 63 3.95 -14.37 8.05
CA ASN A 63 5.26 -14.35 7.39
C ASN A 63 5.97 -15.71 7.50
N HIS A 64 5.76 -16.43 8.60
CA HIS A 64 6.32 -17.76 8.84
C HIS A 64 5.55 -18.90 8.19
N TYR A 65 4.43 -18.64 7.50
CA TYR A 65 3.52 -19.68 7.01
C TYR A 65 4.24 -20.83 6.29
N LYS A 66 5.14 -20.53 5.34
CA LYS A 66 5.87 -21.58 4.59
C LYS A 66 6.82 -22.42 5.45
N LYS A 67 7.38 -21.85 6.51
CA LYS A 67 8.35 -22.47 7.43
C LYS A 67 7.73 -22.75 8.80
N CYS A 68 6.40 -22.79 8.88
CA CYS A 68 5.68 -22.90 10.14
C CYS A 68 6.01 -24.21 10.84
N VAL A 69 6.48 -24.13 12.09
CA VAL A 69 6.80 -25.30 12.92
C VAL A 69 5.57 -26.14 13.27
N TYR A 70 4.38 -25.53 13.26
CA TYR A 70 3.09 -26.18 13.51
C TYR A 70 2.38 -26.63 12.23
N GLY A 71 3.11 -26.84 11.13
CA GLY A 71 2.53 -27.41 9.90
C GLY A 71 1.48 -26.54 9.22
N ARG A 72 1.65 -25.20 9.24
CA ARG A 72 0.75 -24.20 8.60
C ARG A 72 -0.61 -23.99 9.28
N GLN A 73 -0.77 -24.47 10.51
CA GLN A 73 -1.94 -24.22 11.35
C GLN A 73 -1.83 -22.84 12.03
N CYS A 74 -1.79 -21.78 11.24
CA CYS A 74 -1.64 -20.42 11.77
C CYS A 74 -2.95 -19.92 12.37
N THR A 75 -2.90 -19.50 13.64
CA THR A 75 -3.99 -18.86 14.38
C THR A 75 -3.53 -17.51 14.92
N PRO A 76 -4.46 -16.57 15.24
CA PRO A 76 -4.11 -15.27 15.82
C PRO A 76 -3.38 -15.37 17.16
N ASP A 77 -3.68 -16.41 17.95
CA ASP A 77 -3.09 -16.64 19.28
C ASP A 77 -1.78 -17.45 19.22
N CYS A 78 -1.26 -17.72 18.02
CA CYS A 78 -0.02 -18.48 17.85
C CYS A 78 1.19 -17.66 18.32
N PRO A 79 2.06 -18.19 19.21
CA PRO A 79 3.21 -17.45 19.72
C PRO A 79 4.25 -17.12 18.62
N GLU A 80 4.30 -17.95 17.58
CA GLU A 80 5.18 -17.77 16.41
C GLU A 80 4.52 -16.93 15.29
N TYR A 81 3.32 -16.38 15.53
CA TYR A 81 2.65 -15.54 14.56
C TYR A 81 3.46 -14.27 14.30
N SER A 82 3.79 -14.07 13.02
CA SER A 82 4.42 -12.85 12.55
C SER A 82 3.59 -12.31 11.40
N PRO A 83 2.97 -11.12 11.52
CA PRO A 83 2.18 -10.54 10.44
C PRO A 83 3.07 -10.25 9.23
N PHE A 84 2.53 -10.44 8.03
CA PHE A 84 3.25 -10.07 6.81
C PHE A 84 3.43 -8.54 6.69
N HIS A 85 4.68 -8.12 6.50
CA HIS A 85 5.06 -6.73 6.26
C HIS A 85 5.59 -6.51 4.84
N CYS A 86 5.10 -5.46 4.17
CA CYS A 86 5.54 -5.07 2.83
C CYS A 86 5.78 -3.57 2.80
N SER A 87 7.04 -3.14 2.62
CA SER A 87 7.39 -1.72 2.55
C SER A 87 6.62 -0.96 1.46
N ARG A 88 6.34 -1.60 0.32
CA ARG A 88 5.55 -0.99 -0.77
C ARG A 88 4.11 -0.70 -0.36
N ARG A 89 3.43 -1.71 0.23
CA ARG A 89 2.01 -1.66 0.65
C ARG A 89 1.81 -0.83 1.92
N ASP A 90 2.71 -0.99 2.89
CA ASP A 90 2.54 -0.49 4.24
C ASP A 90 3.20 0.89 4.42
N ARG A 91 4.26 1.20 3.67
CA ARG A 91 5.00 2.47 3.78
C ARG A 91 4.85 3.36 2.55
N SER A 92 5.41 2.99 1.40
CA SER A 92 5.37 3.83 0.20
C SER A 92 5.59 3.01 -1.08
N PRO A 93 4.78 3.21 -2.14
CA PRO A 93 3.71 4.19 -2.34
C PRO A 93 2.44 3.97 -1.50
N GLY A 94 2.29 2.86 -0.77
CA GLY A 94 1.12 2.58 0.06
C GLY A 94 0.04 1.73 -0.61
N ALA A 95 0.36 1.21 -1.79
CA ALA A 95 -0.47 0.32 -2.58
C ALA A 95 0.44 -0.55 -3.46
N CYS A 96 -0.15 -1.50 -4.15
CA CYS A 96 0.55 -2.56 -4.87
C CYS A 96 0.56 -2.35 -6.40
N ASN A 97 -0.05 -1.29 -6.92
CA ASN A 97 -0.02 -0.92 -8.34
C ASN A 97 1.44 -0.78 -8.79
N GLY A 98 1.78 -1.34 -9.96
CA GLY A 98 3.14 -1.31 -10.51
C GLY A 98 4.22 -2.07 -9.71
N CYS A 99 3.84 -2.97 -8.79
CA CYS A 99 4.81 -3.78 -8.06
C CYS A 99 5.49 -4.83 -8.98
N SER A 100 6.82 -4.81 -9.09
CA SER A 100 7.58 -5.80 -9.87
C SER A 100 7.40 -7.24 -9.37
N ASN A 101 7.16 -7.40 -8.06
CA ASN A 101 6.92 -8.70 -7.44
C ASN A 101 5.43 -9.11 -7.48
N TRP A 102 4.56 -8.39 -8.18
CA TRP A 102 3.11 -8.62 -8.15
C TRP A 102 2.71 -10.07 -8.43
N SER A 103 3.27 -10.69 -9.46
CA SER A 103 2.95 -12.07 -9.87
C SER A 103 3.42 -13.11 -8.85
N ARG A 104 4.54 -12.85 -8.16
CA ARG A 104 5.15 -13.76 -7.19
C ARG A 104 4.60 -13.56 -5.77
N CYS A 105 4.10 -12.36 -5.47
CA CYS A 105 3.52 -12.04 -4.18
C CYS A 105 2.22 -12.84 -3.97
N ARG A 106 2.17 -13.62 -2.89
CA ARG A 106 1.03 -14.47 -2.53
C ARG A 106 0.13 -13.87 -1.45
N PHE A 107 0.51 -12.71 -0.91
CA PHE A 107 -0.19 -12.00 0.15
C PHE A 107 -1.33 -11.12 -0.39
N ASP A 108 -2.12 -10.55 0.52
CA ASP A 108 -3.18 -9.60 0.23
C ASP A 108 -2.62 -8.39 -0.51
N LYS A 109 -3.28 -8.06 -1.63
CA LYS A 109 -2.85 -6.98 -2.52
C LYS A 109 -3.90 -5.89 -2.55
N TYR A 110 -3.44 -4.66 -2.41
CA TYR A 110 -4.29 -3.47 -2.41
C TYR A 110 -3.92 -2.58 -3.57
N GLN A 111 -4.89 -2.21 -4.41
CA GLN A 111 -4.68 -1.31 -5.55
C GLN A 111 -5.71 -0.20 -5.59
#